data_AF-A0A7Y5SBF4-F1
#
_entry.id   AF-A0A7Y5SBF4-F1
#
_cell.length_a   1.000
_cell.length_b   1.000
_cell.length_c   1.000
_cell.angle_alpha   90.00
_cell.angle_beta   90.00
_cell.angle_gamma   90.00
#
_symmetry.space_group_name_H-M   'P 1'
#
loop_
_entity.id
_entity.type
_entity.pdbx_description
1 polymer ?
#
loop_
_entity_poly.entity_id
_entity_poly.type
_entity_poly.pdbx_seq_one_letter_code
_entity_poly.pdbx_strand_id
1 'polypeptide(L)'
;MSVEPHSQNATAPTPAIAPGAEDIDVRRVAAELGSRGIDPRIPALVPGFDAPFFQAGLAGYSDAAMRIVARRQGCPFCVTEALLDRTLLAGGRGFSKADLGELHDNIPGGREDHPLAGQIMGSDPKEMAAAALKMIEQRARNDRAY
;
A
#
# COMPACT_ATOMS: atom_id res chain seq x y z
N MET A 1 -6.64 -42.18 8.51
CA MET A 1 -5.58 -41.31 7.94
C MET A 1 -5.58 -40.03 8.74
N SER A 2 -4.59 -39.86 9.61
CA SER A 2 -4.39 -38.66 10.42
C SER A 2 -3.57 -37.68 9.58
N VAL A 3 -4.06 -36.47 9.35
CA VAL A 3 -3.28 -35.42 8.70
C VAL A 3 -2.42 -34.79 9.78
N GLU A 4 -1.12 -35.08 9.77
CA GLU A 4 -0.17 -34.34 10.61
C GLU A 4 0.11 -32.96 10.00
N PRO A 5 0.00 -31.87 10.77
CA PRO A 5 0.28 -30.53 10.28
C PRO A 5 1.81 -30.35 10.12
N HIS A 6 2.24 -30.21 8.87
CA HIS A 6 3.65 -30.17 8.45
C HIS A 6 4.44 -28.89 8.84
N SER A 7 3.98 -28.08 9.79
CA SER A 7 4.67 -26.85 10.17
C SER A 7 4.48 -26.52 11.65
N GLN A 8 5.58 -26.59 12.41
CA GLN A 8 5.69 -26.10 13.80
C GLN A 8 6.22 -24.64 13.86
N ASN A 9 6.31 -23.95 12.72
CA ASN A 9 6.85 -22.58 12.61
C ASN A 9 5.80 -21.48 12.78
N ALA A 10 4.52 -21.83 12.95
CA ALA A 10 3.49 -20.85 13.26
C ALA A 10 3.54 -20.56 14.77
N THR A 11 3.82 -19.31 15.13
CA THR A 11 3.57 -18.81 16.50
C THR A 11 2.13 -19.16 16.87
N ALA A 12 1.94 -19.72 18.07
CA ALA A 12 0.59 -20.02 18.57
C ALA A 12 -0.29 -18.76 18.44
N PRO A 13 -1.57 -18.90 18.06
CA PRO A 13 -2.44 -17.74 17.90
C PRO A 13 -2.55 -17.00 19.23
N THR A 14 -1.90 -15.84 19.29
CA THR A 14 -2.10 -14.83 20.33
C THR A 14 -2.99 -13.74 19.76
N PRO A 15 -3.75 -13.01 20.58
CA PRO A 15 -4.36 -11.77 20.13
C PRO A 15 -3.30 -10.92 19.43
N ALA A 16 -3.59 -10.41 18.23
CA ALA A 16 -2.69 -9.54 17.47
C ALA A 16 -2.62 -8.11 18.06
N ILE A 17 -2.94 -7.99 19.36
CA ILE A 17 -3.06 -6.75 20.10
C ILE A 17 -1.98 -6.78 21.17
N ALA A 18 -1.16 -5.72 21.22
CA ALA A 18 -0.13 -5.61 22.25
C ALA A 18 -0.76 -5.64 23.66
N PRO A 19 -0.16 -6.33 24.64
CA PRO A 19 -0.64 -6.29 26.02
C PRO A 19 -0.78 -4.85 26.53
N GLY A 20 -1.91 -4.50 27.12
CA GLY A 20 -2.28 -3.14 27.53
C GLY A 20 -2.98 -2.29 26.45
N ALA A 21 -3.18 -2.82 25.24
CA ALA A 21 -3.90 -2.17 24.14
C ALA A 21 -5.17 -2.94 23.75
N GLU A 22 -5.64 -3.84 24.61
CA GLU A 22 -6.79 -4.74 24.37
C GLU A 22 -8.06 -3.96 24.03
N ASP A 23 -8.19 -2.76 24.60
CA ASP A 23 -9.32 -1.87 24.40
C ASP A 23 -8.87 -0.53 23.81
N ILE A 24 -9.33 -0.24 22.60
CA ILE A 24 -9.21 1.09 21.99
C ILE A 24 -10.56 1.79 22.12
N ASP A 25 -10.60 2.86 22.92
CA ASP A 25 -11.71 3.82 22.86
C ASP A 25 -11.58 4.67 21.60
N VAL A 26 -12.20 4.20 20.52
CA VAL A 26 -12.16 4.82 19.19
C VAL A 26 -12.61 6.28 19.24
N ARG A 27 -13.62 6.60 20.06
CA ARG A 27 -14.13 7.98 20.18
C ARG A 27 -13.09 8.88 20.81
N ARG A 28 -12.49 8.44 21.92
CA ARG A 28 -11.46 9.21 22.61
C ARG A 28 -10.24 9.42 21.72
N VAL A 29 -9.77 8.38 21.04
CA VAL A 29 -8.62 8.47 20.11
C VAL A 29 -8.93 9.41 18.96
N ALA A 30 -10.11 9.33 18.35
CA ALA A 30 -10.51 10.23 17.28
C ALA A 30 -10.58 11.69 17.75
N ALA A 31 -11.10 11.95 18.96
CA ALA A 31 -11.14 13.29 19.53
C ALA A 31 -9.73 13.85 19.80
N GLU A 32 -8.82 13.02 20.32
CA GLU A 32 -7.42 13.39 20.54
C GLU A 32 -6.71 13.72 19.22
N LEU A 33 -6.83 12.85 18.21
CA LEU A 33 -6.26 13.09 16.88
C LEU A 33 -6.83 14.34 16.23
N GLY A 34 -8.15 14.55 16.33
CA GLY A 34 -8.80 15.77 15.85
C GLY A 34 -8.29 17.03 16.53
N SER A 35 -7.99 16.98 17.83
CA SER A 35 -7.44 18.12 18.59
C SER A 35 -6.00 18.44 18.22
N ARG A 36 -5.21 17.41 17.87
CA ARG A 36 -3.81 17.56 17.41
C ARG A 36 -3.73 18.09 15.99
N GLY A 37 -4.77 17.82 15.18
CA GLY A 37 -4.76 18.10 13.76
C GLY A 37 -3.71 17.28 13.00
N ILE A 38 -3.53 17.60 11.73
CA ILE A 38 -2.52 16.96 10.90
C ILE A 38 -1.13 17.55 11.18
N ASP A 39 -0.11 16.71 11.19
CA ASP A 39 1.28 17.17 11.30
C ASP A 39 1.62 18.04 10.07
N PRO A 40 2.13 19.28 10.24
CA PRO A 40 2.35 20.20 9.14
C PRO A 40 3.35 19.70 8.09
N ARG A 41 4.18 18.70 8.41
CA ARG A 41 5.08 18.06 7.46
C ARG A 41 4.34 17.24 6.40
N ILE A 42 3.14 16.73 6.71
CA ILE A 42 2.34 15.92 5.79
C ILE A 42 1.83 16.77 4.61
N PRO A 43 1.07 17.85 4.80
CA PRO A 43 0.61 18.68 3.67
C PRO A 43 1.77 19.40 2.97
N ALA A 44 2.91 19.61 3.64
CA ALA A 44 4.12 20.14 3.02
C ALA A 44 4.77 19.16 2.03
N LEU A 45 4.77 17.85 2.33
CA LEU A 45 5.28 16.80 1.44
C LEU A 45 4.26 16.37 0.40
N VAL A 46 2.97 16.35 0.76
CA VAL A 46 1.87 15.88 -0.08
C VAL A 46 0.77 16.95 -0.08
N PRO A 47 0.83 17.93 -1.00
CA PRO A 47 -0.21 18.94 -1.11
C PRO A 47 -1.61 18.33 -1.26
N GLY A 48 -2.55 18.76 -0.43
CA GLY A 48 -3.92 18.23 -0.38
C GLY A 48 -4.12 17.06 0.60
N PHE A 49 -3.06 16.52 1.21
CA PHE A 49 -3.18 15.63 2.36
C PHE A 49 -3.37 16.45 3.63
N ASP A 50 -4.61 16.84 3.94
CA ASP A 50 -4.96 17.81 4.99
C ASP A 50 -5.85 17.25 6.12
N ALA A 51 -6.21 15.97 6.05
CA ALA A 51 -6.99 15.28 7.08
C ALA A 51 -6.19 14.14 7.75
N PRO A 52 -6.51 13.76 9.00
CA PRO A 52 -5.76 12.73 9.73
C PRO A 52 -6.17 11.29 9.34
N PHE A 53 -6.61 11.08 8.09
CA PHE A 53 -7.03 9.78 7.57
C PHE A 53 -6.69 9.65 6.08
N PHE A 54 -6.58 8.42 5.62
CA PHE A 54 -6.32 8.07 4.22
C PHE A 54 -6.84 6.66 3.93
N GLN A 55 -6.96 6.30 2.65
CA GLN A 55 -7.30 4.94 2.26
C GLN A 55 -6.05 4.05 2.30
N ALA A 56 -6.06 3.03 3.14
CA ALA A 56 -4.99 2.04 3.23
C ALA A 56 -4.86 1.20 1.95
N GLY A 57 -3.66 0.66 1.73
CA GLY A 57 -3.39 -0.29 0.66
C GLY A 57 -3.94 -1.67 1.06
N LEU A 58 -4.77 -2.24 0.19
CA LEU A 58 -5.52 -3.47 0.42
C LEU A 58 -5.41 -4.33 -0.85
N ALA A 59 -4.58 -5.36 -0.81
CA ALA A 59 -4.42 -6.29 -1.93
C ALA A 59 -5.77 -6.93 -2.31
N GLY A 60 -6.10 -6.91 -3.59
CA GLY A 60 -7.37 -7.33 -4.17
C GLY A 60 -8.51 -6.30 -4.07
N TYR A 61 -8.26 -5.10 -3.55
CA TYR A 61 -9.31 -4.09 -3.31
C TYR A 61 -8.92 -2.67 -3.72
N SER A 62 -7.75 -2.19 -3.28
CA SER A 62 -7.37 -0.78 -3.42
C SER A 62 -6.88 -0.42 -4.83
N ASP A 63 -7.59 -0.88 -5.85
CA ASP A 63 -7.38 -0.55 -7.27
C ASP A 63 -7.69 0.93 -7.57
N ALA A 64 -7.46 1.37 -8.81
CA ALA A 64 -7.74 2.76 -9.19
C ALA A 64 -9.22 3.16 -9.02
N ALA A 65 -10.16 2.25 -9.28
CA ALA A 65 -11.59 2.56 -9.20
C ALA A 65 -12.01 2.84 -7.74
N MET A 66 -11.59 2.00 -6.80
CA MET A 66 -11.86 2.19 -5.38
C MET A 66 -11.25 3.50 -4.87
N ARG A 67 -9.98 3.77 -5.22
CA ARG A 67 -9.28 4.99 -4.79
C ARG A 67 -9.95 6.27 -5.30
N ILE A 68 -10.41 6.27 -6.56
CA ILE A 68 -11.17 7.40 -7.13
C ILE A 68 -12.49 7.60 -6.37
N VAL A 69 -13.21 6.53 -6.06
CA VAL A 69 -14.43 6.62 -5.24
C VAL A 69 -14.14 7.21 -3.87
N ALA A 70 -13.11 6.72 -3.17
CA ALA A 70 -12.74 7.27 -1.86
C ALA A 70 -12.35 8.75 -1.94
N ARG A 71 -11.59 9.16 -2.96
CA ARG A 71 -11.26 10.57 -3.16
C ARG A 71 -12.51 11.43 -3.37
N ARG A 72 -13.47 10.96 -4.18
CA ARG A 72 -14.76 11.65 -4.36
C ARG A 72 -15.57 11.76 -3.07
N GLN A 73 -15.33 10.86 -2.11
CA GLN A 73 -15.90 10.91 -0.75
C GLN A 73 -15.04 11.70 0.25
N GLY A 74 -14.02 12.44 -0.21
CA GLY A 74 -13.20 13.32 0.63
C GLY A 74 -11.95 12.66 1.19
N CYS A 75 -11.55 11.47 0.70
CA CYS A 75 -10.27 10.88 1.08
C CYS A 75 -9.10 11.70 0.49
N PRO A 76 -8.23 12.28 1.34
CA PRO A 76 -7.23 13.22 0.85
C PRO A 76 -6.03 12.51 0.22
N PHE A 77 -5.80 11.26 0.59
CA PHE A 77 -4.67 10.44 0.16
C PHE A 77 -5.06 8.96 0.06
N CYS A 78 -4.49 8.23 -0.90
CA CYS A 78 -4.72 6.80 -1.07
C CYS A 78 -3.41 6.05 -1.25
N VAL A 79 -3.43 4.75 -0.98
CA VAL A 79 -2.31 3.83 -1.20
C VAL A 79 -2.76 2.74 -2.17
N THR A 80 -1.88 2.37 -3.11
CA THR A 80 -2.11 1.27 -4.06
C THR A 80 -2.18 -0.08 -3.35
N GLU A 81 -2.55 -1.12 -4.09
CA GLU A 81 -2.30 -2.48 -3.64
C GLU A 81 -0.79 -2.73 -3.49
N ALA A 82 -0.42 -3.67 -2.62
CA ALA A 82 0.97 -4.06 -2.42
C ALA A 82 1.49 -4.85 -3.63
N LEU A 83 2.63 -4.42 -4.18
CA LEU A 83 3.32 -5.13 -5.25
C LEU A 83 4.62 -5.76 -4.72
N LEU A 84 4.87 -7.01 -5.08
CA LEU A 84 6.14 -7.67 -4.78
C LEU A 84 7.28 -6.97 -5.53
N ASP A 85 8.36 -6.64 -4.82
CA ASP A 85 9.59 -6.04 -5.34
C ASP A 85 10.14 -6.81 -6.55
N ARG A 86 10.20 -8.14 -6.46
CA ARG A 86 10.65 -9.03 -7.54
C ARG A 86 9.74 -8.96 -8.76
N THR A 87 8.43 -8.83 -8.57
CA THR A 87 7.49 -8.66 -9.69
C THR A 87 7.73 -7.33 -10.40
N LEU A 88 7.97 -6.26 -9.64
CA LEU A 88 8.35 -4.96 -10.22
C LEU A 88 9.67 -5.05 -10.99
N LEU A 89 10.70 -5.65 -10.40
CA LEU A 89 12.03 -5.75 -11.00
C LEU A 89 12.07 -6.66 -12.23
N ALA A 90 11.40 -7.81 -12.21
CA ALA A 90 11.35 -8.76 -13.32
C ALA A 90 10.63 -8.21 -14.57
N GLY A 91 10.01 -7.03 -14.48
CA GLY A 91 9.17 -6.49 -15.53
C GLY A 91 9.87 -6.07 -16.82
N GLY A 92 9.43 -6.72 -17.90
CA GLY A 92 9.73 -6.41 -19.31
C GLY A 92 9.32 -7.52 -20.30
N ARG A 93 9.33 -8.81 -19.90
CA ARG A 93 8.94 -9.94 -20.79
C ARG A 93 8.02 -11.01 -20.17
N GLY A 94 7.96 -11.12 -18.84
CA GLY A 94 6.95 -11.94 -18.14
C GLY A 94 5.58 -11.25 -17.97
N PHE A 95 5.53 -9.95 -18.27
CA PHE A 95 4.38 -9.05 -18.07
C PHE A 95 3.19 -9.33 -19.00
N SER A 96 3.40 -9.99 -20.14
CA SER A 96 2.36 -10.29 -21.13
C SER A 96 1.89 -11.75 -21.10
N LYS A 97 2.50 -12.60 -20.27
CA LYS A 97 2.25 -14.06 -20.26
C LYS A 97 1.81 -14.62 -18.92
N ALA A 98 2.03 -13.90 -17.82
CA ALA A 98 1.41 -14.22 -16.56
C ALA A 98 0.06 -13.49 -16.53
N ASP A 99 -1.05 -14.22 -16.44
CA ASP A 99 -2.40 -13.72 -16.16
C ASP A 99 -2.42 -12.96 -14.82
N LEU A 100 -1.88 -11.75 -14.80
CA LEU A 100 -1.80 -10.88 -13.63
C LEU A 100 -2.66 -9.65 -13.90
N GLY A 101 -3.98 -9.84 -13.92
CA GLY A 101 -4.96 -8.74 -13.94
C GLY A 101 -4.70 -7.73 -12.82
N GLU A 102 -4.17 -8.18 -11.68
CA GLU A 102 -3.82 -7.36 -10.52
C GLU A 102 -2.86 -6.20 -10.83
N LEU A 103 -1.94 -6.34 -11.80
CA LEU A 103 -1.02 -5.24 -12.11
C LEU A 103 -1.65 -4.20 -13.05
N HIS A 104 -2.63 -4.58 -13.87
CA HIS A 104 -3.35 -3.66 -14.75
C HIS A 104 -4.24 -2.72 -13.93
N ASP A 105 -4.88 -3.25 -12.90
CA ASP A 105 -5.84 -2.51 -12.07
C ASP A 105 -5.14 -1.67 -11.00
N ASN A 106 -3.87 -1.99 -10.70
CA ASN A 106 -3.04 -1.23 -9.79
C ASN A 106 -2.25 -0.07 -10.44
N ILE A 107 -2.46 0.20 -11.73
CA ILE A 107 -1.92 1.38 -12.42
C ILE A 107 -2.66 2.64 -11.91
N PRO A 108 -1.98 3.78 -11.69
CA PRO A 108 -2.66 5.02 -11.36
C PRO A 108 -3.75 5.39 -12.39
N GLY A 109 -4.95 5.73 -11.90
CA GLY A 109 -6.12 6.10 -12.71
C GLY A 109 -6.05 7.50 -13.36
N GLY A 110 -4.84 8.02 -13.59
CA GLY A 110 -4.61 9.37 -14.09
C GLY A 110 -4.67 10.44 -12.98
N ARG A 111 -4.85 11.71 -13.38
CA ARG A 111 -4.75 12.87 -12.46
C ARG A 111 -5.70 12.83 -11.28
N GLU A 112 -6.90 12.26 -11.45
CA GLU A 112 -7.90 12.15 -10.38
C GLU A 112 -7.48 11.21 -9.26
N ASP A 113 -6.59 10.24 -9.53
CA ASP A 113 -6.12 9.29 -8.52
C ASP A 113 -5.07 9.90 -7.57
N HIS A 114 -4.48 11.03 -7.94
CA HIS A 114 -3.44 11.72 -7.15
C HIS A 114 -4.01 12.66 -6.07
N PRO A 115 -3.31 12.85 -4.93
CA PRO A 115 -2.04 12.22 -4.54
C PRO A 115 -2.17 10.75 -4.07
N LEU A 116 -1.17 9.94 -4.43
CA LEU A 116 -1.15 8.47 -4.27
C LEU A 116 0.25 8.00 -3.85
N ALA A 117 0.33 7.00 -2.98
CA ALA A 117 1.56 6.25 -2.72
C ALA A 117 1.48 4.83 -3.28
N GLY A 118 2.61 4.37 -3.82
CA GLY A 118 2.80 2.97 -4.17
C GLY A 118 3.26 2.16 -2.95
N GLN A 119 2.72 0.95 -2.79
CA GLN A 119 3.10 0.02 -1.73
C GLN A 119 3.96 -1.12 -2.29
N ILE A 120 5.12 -1.36 -1.65
CA ILE A 120 6.06 -2.42 -2.04
C ILE A 120 6.14 -3.45 -0.93
N MET A 121 6.07 -4.72 -1.31
CA MET A 121 6.28 -5.86 -0.44
C MET A 121 7.60 -6.54 -0.82
N GLY A 122 8.46 -6.79 0.17
CA GLY A 122 9.79 -7.33 -0.07
C GLY A 122 10.52 -7.62 1.24
N SER A 123 11.71 -8.20 1.13
CA SER A 123 12.57 -8.50 2.29
C SER A 123 14.04 -8.15 2.08
N ASP A 124 14.52 -8.08 0.83
CA ASP A 124 15.87 -7.61 0.55
C ASP A 124 15.87 -6.08 0.38
N PRO A 125 16.64 -5.32 1.19
CA PRO A 125 16.64 -3.87 1.12
C PRO A 125 17.07 -3.30 -0.24
N LYS A 126 17.94 -3.99 -0.98
CA LYS A 126 18.41 -3.53 -2.29
C LYS A 126 17.36 -3.79 -3.37
N GLU A 127 16.70 -4.96 -3.33
CA GLU A 127 15.56 -5.26 -4.22
C GLU A 127 14.44 -4.24 -4.01
N MET A 128 14.06 -3.96 -2.75
CA MET A 128 13.03 -2.97 -2.42
C MET A 128 13.40 -1.56 -2.88
N ALA A 129 14.65 -1.13 -2.72
CA ALA A 129 15.10 0.18 -3.18
C ALA A 129 15.06 0.31 -4.71
N ALA A 130 15.51 -0.73 -5.44
CA ALA A 130 15.45 -0.75 -6.90
C ALA A 130 13.99 -0.80 -7.40
N ALA A 131 13.12 -1.55 -6.73
CA ALA A 131 11.70 -1.60 -7.02
C ALA A 131 11.01 -0.24 -6.81
N ALA A 132 11.38 0.50 -5.77
CA ALA A 132 10.84 1.85 -5.51
C ALA A 132 11.21 2.84 -6.63
N LEU A 133 12.46 2.81 -7.11
CA LEU A 133 12.88 3.61 -8.26
C LEU A 133 12.08 3.24 -9.51
N LYS A 134 11.97 1.94 -9.82
CA LYS A 134 11.22 1.46 -10.99
C LYS A 134 9.73 1.79 -10.91
N MET A 135 9.14 1.78 -9.71
CA MET A 135 7.75 2.15 -9.46
C MET A 135 7.48 3.63 -9.69
N ILE A 136 8.37 4.53 -9.24
CA ILE A 136 8.21 5.98 -9.43
C ILE A 136 8.46 6.37 -10.89
N GLU A 137 9.46 5.75 -11.52
CA GLU A 137 9.91 6.09 -12.88
C GLU A 137 9.12 5.34 -13.97
N GLN A 138 8.00 4.67 -13.67
CA GLN A 138 7.22 3.88 -14.63
C GLN A 138 7.09 4.58 -16.00
N ARG A 139 7.65 3.95 -17.05
CA ARG A 139 7.72 4.42 -18.45
C ARG A 139 8.65 5.61 -18.76
N ALA A 140 9.46 6.08 -17.81
CA ALA A 140 10.46 7.13 -18.04
C ALA A 140 11.83 6.60 -18.53
N ARG A 141 12.17 5.34 -18.24
CA ARG A 141 13.42 4.69 -18.68
C ARG A 141 13.16 3.26 -19.15
N ASN A 142 14.04 2.72 -19.99
CA ASN A 142 13.90 1.35 -20.49
C ASN A 142 14.14 0.31 -19.39
N ASP A 143 13.62 -0.90 -19.56
CA ASP A 143 13.71 -1.99 -18.57
C ASP A 143 15.15 -2.46 -18.27
N ARG A 144 16.14 -2.11 -19.09
CA ARG A 144 17.57 -2.45 -18.89
C ARG A 144 18.32 -1.45 -18.00
N ALA A 145 17.68 -0.35 -17.61
CA ALA A 145 18.29 0.71 -16.82
C ALA A 145 18.15 0.52 -15.30
N TYR A 146 17.46 -0.55 -14.86
CA TYR A 146 17.19 -0.87 -13.45
C TYR A 146 17.77 -2.22 -13.07
#